data_AF-A0A4U5N2T0-F1
#
_entry.id   AF-A0A4U5N2T0-F1
#
_cell.length_a   1.000
_cell.length_b   1.000
_cell.length_c   1.000
_cell.angle_alpha   90.00
_cell.angle_beta   90.00
_cell.angle_gamma   90.00
#
_symmetry.space_group_name_H-M   'P 1'
#
loop_
_entity.id
_entity.type
_entity.pdbx_description
1 polymer ?
#
loop_
_entity_poly.entity_id
_entity_poly.type
_entity_poly.pdbx_seq_one_letter_code
_entity_poly.pdbx_strand_id
1 'polypeptide(L)'
;MDQVPILFVEAVLFSIAVHEYVTPCSRLSGNFGLCAKQLNEKEHQKCFSISSDLFNEIYFTDKNYYDIDPETGNLPSKWRTRKYVEFDDDDVFTSSNEGFQTCLQKFLKEPGMLCLLIDGISFDVKWVEVCSAWGGLRKVEIHIRLRLVQLSIEDKEKFSGCKITWYCYIKLHDESFERMERVNKKTISYKKETTVVRYYNYNGTFETTDDKFMENVRYCEMEFIESL
;
A
#
# COMPACT_ATOMS: atom_id res chain seq x y z
N MET A 1 11.62 11.69 -29.05
CA MET A 1 11.95 10.90 -27.84
C MET A 1 11.64 9.41 -28.08
N ASP A 2 11.64 8.98 -29.34
CA ASP A 2 10.89 7.81 -29.81
C ASP A 2 11.75 6.55 -30.01
N GLN A 3 12.94 6.52 -29.40
CA GLN A 3 13.87 5.39 -29.51
C GLN A 3 13.89 4.48 -28.28
N VAL A 4 13.12 4.79 -27.24
CA VAL A 4 13.06 3.94 -26.04
C VAL A 4 12.13 2.75 -26.33
N PRO A 5 12.61 1.50 -26.18
CA PRO A 5 11.78 0.31 -26.39
C PRO A 5 10.53 0.35 -25.51
N ILE A 6 9.38 0.02 -26.08
CA ILE A 6 8.09 0.08 -25.38
C ILE A 6 8.08 -0.79 -24.11
N LEU A 7 8.77 -1.93 -24.14
CA LEU A 7 8.91 -2.83 -22.99
C LEU A 7 9.64 -2.17 -21.81
N PHE A 8 10.64 -1.32 -22.07
CA PHE A 8 11.33 -0.56 -21.02
C PHE A 8 10.40 0.49 -20.43
N VAL A 9 9.67 1.21 -21.28
CA VAL A 9 8.71 2.24 -20.85
C VAL A 9 7.62 1.62 -19.97
N GLU A 10 7.07 0.49 -20.36
CA GLU A 10 6.10 -0.27 -19.55
C GLU A 10 6.70 -0.65 -18.19
N ALA A 11 7.88 -1.27 -18.17
CA ALA A 11 8.53 -1.69 -16.93
C ALA A 11 8.78 -0.53 -15.94
N VAL A 12 9.20 0.63 -16.45
CA VAL A 12 9.39 1.85 -15.65
C VAL A 12 8.05 2.33 -15.08
N LEU A 13 7.00 2.40 -15.91
CA LEU A 13 5.68 2.85 -15.45
C LEU A 13 5.07 1.90 -14.42
N PHE A 14 5.23 0.59 -14.57
CA PHE A 14 4.80 -0.38 -13.56
C PHE A 14 5.50 -0.15 -12.23
N SER A 15 6.79 0.14 -12.26
CA SER A 15 7.59 0.41 -11.07
C SER A 15 7.20 1.74 -10.40
N ILE A 16 6.70 2.72 -11.16
CA ILE A 16 6.24 4.02 -10.65
C ILE A 16 4.80 3.97 -10.14
N ALA A 17 3.89 3.25 -10.83
CA ALA A 17 2.48 3.11 -10.44
C ALA A 17 2.29 2.48 -9.04
N VAL A 18 3.32 1.79 -8.57
CA VAL A 18 3.50 1.31 -7.20
C VAL A 18 3.43 2.44 -6.16
N HIS A 19 3.93 3.65 -6.46
CA HIS A 19 4.11 4.75 -5.49
C HIS A 19 2.93 5.74 -5.34
N GLU A 20 1.75 5.40 -5.86
CA GLU A 20 0.48 6.18 -5.88
C GLU A 20 0.19 6.98 -7.16
N TYR A 21 -1.11 7.03 -7.48
CA TYR A 21 -1.80 7.81 -8.50
C TYR A 21 -0.96 8.13 -9.75
N VAL A 22 -1.18 7.33 -10.81
CA VAL A 22 -0.71 7.53 -12.20
C VAL A 22 -1.19 8.88 -12.81
N THR A 23 -1.93 9.69 -12.04
CA THR A 23 -2.63 10.91 -12.42
C THR A 23 -1.80 12.01 -13.09
N PRO A 24 -0.45 12.14 -12.99
CA PRO A 24 0.24 13.09 -13.86
C PRO A 24 0.66 12.49 -15.21
N CYS A 25 0.30 11.24 -15.54
CA CYS A 25 0.69 10.64 -16.81
C CYS A 25 -0.04 11.20 -18.03
N SER A 26 -1.16 11.90 -17.83
CA SER A 26 -1.78 12.74 -18.87
C SER A 26 -0.84 13.81 -19.41
N ARG A 27 0.25 14.12 -18.69
CA ARG A 27 1.28 15.08 -19.10
C ARG A 27 2.43 14.42 -19.88
N LEU A 28 2.49 13.10 -19.93
CA LEU A 28 3.50 12.36 -20.69
C LEU A 28 3.08 12.30 -22.17
N SER A 29 4.01 12.49 -23.08
CA SER A 29 3.81 12.40 -24.52
C SER A 29 4.53 11.18 -25.12
N GLY A 30 4.24 10.88 -26.40
CA GLY A 30 4.86 9.76 -27.11
C GLY A 30 4.56 8.40 -26.46
N ASN A 31 5.55 7.50 -26.51
CA ASN A 31 5.40 6.13 -25.98
C ASN A 31 5.09 6.11 -24.47
N PHE A 32 5.67 7.01 -23.68
CA PHE A 32 5.37 7.12 -22.24
C PHE A 32 3.91 7.47 -21.98
N GLY A 33 3.36 8.45 -22.70
CA GLY A 33 1.95 8.82 -22.60
C GLY A 33 1.02 7.69 -23.01
N LEU A 34 1.35 6.98 -24.09
CA LEU A 34 0.56 5.85 -24.59
C LEU A 34 0.55 4.68 -23.60
N CYS A 35 1.72 4.26 -23.11
CA CYS A 35 1.82 3.17 -22.13
C CYS A 35 1.12 3.54 -20.81
N ALA A 36 1.27 4.78 -20.35
CA ALA A 36 0.64 5.19 -19.09
C ALA A 36 -0.88 5.30 -19.20
N LYS A 37 -1.40 5.70 -20.36
CA LYS A 37 -2.85 5.65 -20.63
C LYS A 37 -3.35 4.21 -20.60
N GLN A 38 -2.66 3.28 -21.26
CA GLN A 38 -3.04 1.87 -21.25
C GLN A 38 -2.98 1.26 -19.85
N LEU A 39 -1.96 1.61 -19.07
CA LEU A 39 -1.85 1.19 -17.68
C LEU A 39 -3.05 1.68 -16.88
N ASN A 40 -3.37 2.97 -16.93
CA ASN A 40 -4.49 3.56 -16.21
C ASN A 40 -5.88 3.02 -16.62
N GLU A 41 -6.03 2.52 -17.86
CA GLU A 41 -7.26 1.92 -18.37
C GLU A 41 -7.41 0.44 -18.04
N LYS A 42 -6.30 -0.29 -17.94
CA LYS A 42 -6.28 -1.76 -17.84
C LYS A 42 -5.75 -2.29 -16.51
N GLU A 43 -5.20 -1.41 -15.68
CA GLU A 43 -4.68 -1.80 -14.38
C GLU A 43 -5.79 -2.38 -13.53
N HIS A 44 -5.43 -3.46 -12.84
CA HIS A 44 -6.28 -4.13 -11.89
C HIS A 44 -5.42 -4.70 -10.77
N GLN A 45 -6.10 -5.05 -9.70
CA GLN A 45 -5.53 -5.67 -8.52
C GLN A 45 -6.05 -7.09 -8.42
N LYS A 46 -5.27 -7.95 -7.80
CA LYS A 46 -5.71 -9.29 -7.42
C LYS A 46 -5.65 -9.39 -5.91
N CYS A 47 -6.74 -9.76 -5.28
CA CYS A 47 -6.84 -9.85 -3.84
C CYS A 47 -6.93 -11.31 -3.42
N PHE A 48 -6.32 -11.62 -2.28
CA PHE A 48 -6.43 -12.88 -1.57
C PHE A 48 -6.99 -12.54 -0.19
N SER A 49 -8.29 -12.75 0.00
CA SER A 49 -8.94 -12.47 1.29
C SER A 49 -8.73 -13.63 2.26
N ILE A 50 -8.41 -13.27 3.49
CA ILE A 50 -8.26 -14.15 4.65
C ILE A 50 -9.33 -13.69 5.66
N SER A 51 -10.40 -14.47 5.76
CA SER A 51 -11.48 -14.25 6.72
C SER A 51 -11.83 -15.53 7.49
N SER A 52 -12.52 -15.37 8.62
CA SER A 52 -12.90 -16.44 9.56
C SER A 52 -13.87 -17.47 8.97
N ASP A 53 -14.78 -17.02 8.10
CA ASP A 53 -16.01 -17.74 7.79
C ASP A 53 -15.95 -18.49 6.46
N LEU A 54 -15.05 -18.07 5.56
CA LEU A 54 -15.01 -18.59 4.19
C LEU A 54 -13.58 -18.80 3.70
N PHE A 55 -13.45 -19.87 2.95
CA PHE A 55 -12.22 -20.31 2.32
C PHE A 55 -11.76 -19.27 1.28
N ASN A 56 -10.62 -18.61 1.53
CA ASN A 56 -9.75 -17.92 0.57
C ASN A 56 -10.43 -17.45 -0.72
N GLU A 57 -11.13 -16.32 -0.67
CA GLU A 57 -11.65 -15.74 -1.89
C GLU A 57 -10.52 -15.04 -2.65
N ILE A 58 -10.28 -15.50 -3.87
CA ILE A 58 -9.46 -14.77 -4.83
C ILE A 58 -10.41 -13.97 -5.70
N TYR A 59 -10.32 -12.65 -5.57
CA TYR A 59 -11.11 -11.73 -6.38
C TYR A 59 -10.18 -10.69 -7.04
N PHE A 60 -10.76 -9.90 -7.95
CA PHE A 60 -10.03 -8.88 -8.69
C PHE A 60 -10.78 -7.57 -8.58
N THR A 61 -10.04 -6.48 -8.48
CA THR A 61 -10.62 -5.14 -8.43
C THR A 61 -9.96 -4.20 -9.42
N ASP A 62 -10.69 -3.17 -9.82
CA ASP A 62 -10.10 -2.05 -10.55
C ASP A 62 -9.31 -1.14 -9.60
N LYS A 63 -8.72 -0.07 -10.14
CA LYS A 63 -7.98 0.92 -9.34
C LYS A 63 -8.83 1.70 -8.31
N ASN A 64 -10.15 1.65 -8.42
CA ASN A 64 -11.09 2.29 -7.52
C ASN A 64 -11.69 1.28 -6.52
N TYR A 65 -11.16 0.06 -6.47
CA TYR A 65 -11.61 -1.02 -5.59
C TYR A 65 -13.01 -1.55 -5.93
N TYR A 66 -13.45 -1.43 -7.20
CA TYR A 66 -14.66 -2.11 -7.66
C TYR A 66 -14.33 -3.52 -8.15
N ASP A 67 -15.13 -4.50 -7.75
CA ASP A 67 -14.97 -5.89 -8.17
C ASP A 67 -15.07 -6.05 -9.69
N ILE A 68 -14.17 -6.87 -10.23
CA ILE A 68 -14.14 -7.28 -11.62
C ILE A 68 -14.40 -8.78 -11.68
N ASP A 69 -15.42 -9.15 -12.44
CA ASP A 69 -15.67 -10.54 -12.77
C ASP A 69 -14.51 -11.07 -13.65
N PRO A 70 -13.76 -12.09 -13.19
CA PRO A 70 -12.62 -12.63 -13.91
C PRO A 70 -13.00 -13.31 -15.24
N GLU A 71 -14.24 -13.79 -15.38
CA GLU A 71 -14.71 -14.46 -16.62
C GLU A 71 -14.92 -13.46 -17.75
N THR A 72 -15.41 -12.27 -17.42
CA THR A 72 -15.72 -11.21 -18.41
C THR A 72 -14.58 -10.20 -18.57
N GLY A 73 -13.74 -10.03 -17.55
CA GLY A 73 -12.78 -8.92 -17.46
C GLY A 73 -11.55 -9.01 -18.37
N ASN A 74 -11.21 -10.18 -18.95
CA ASN A 74 -9.93 -10.44 -19.63
C ASN A 74 -8.76 -9.74 -18.91
N LEU A 75 -8.24 -10.38 -17.86
CA LEU A 75 -7.29 -9.80 -16.91
C LEU A 75 -5.85 -10.32 -17.10
N PRO A 76 -5.09 -9.87 -18.13
CA PRO A 76 -3.71 -10.24 -18.31
C PRO A 76 -2.86 -9.89 -17.10
N SER A 77 -2.06 -10.85 -16.61
CA SER A 77 -1.12 -10.64 -15.50
C SER A 77 -0.17 -9.45 -15.74
N LYS A 78 0.12 -9.12 -17.00
CA LYS A 78 0.96 -7.97 -17.33
C LYS A 78 0.39 -6.63 -16.89
N TRP A 79 -0.93 -6.50 -16.69
CA TRP A 79 -1.57 -5.26 -16.21
C TRP A 79 -1.86 -5.28 -14.70
N ARG A 80 -1.45 -6.34 -14.01
CA ARG A 80 -1.64 -6.45 -12.57
C ARG A 80 -0.57 -5.64 -11.85
N THR A 81 -0.93 -4.46 -11.37
CA THR A 81 0.00 -3.56 -10.69
C THR A 81 0.23 -3.98 -9.24
N ARG A 82 -0.82 -4.48 -8.58
CA ARG A 82 -0.82 -4.85 -7.17
C ARG A 82 -1.46 -6.20 -6.93
N LYS A 83 -1.01 -6.83 -5.85
CA LYS A 83 -1.63 -8.02 -5.28
C LYS A 83 -1.74 -7.82 -3.78
N TYR A 84 -2.96 -7.88 -3.28
CA TYR A 84 -3.24 -7.71 -1.86
C TYR A 84 -3.46 -9.06 -1.21
N VAL A 85 -2.81 -9.29 -0.08
CA VAL A 85 -3.34 -10.20 0.93
C VAL A 85 -4.16 -9.34 1.87
N GLU A 86 -5.45 -9.62 1.95
CA GLU A 86 -6.38 -8.88 2.79
C GLU A 86 -6.71 -9.74 4.00
N PHE A 87 -6.46 -9.21 5.18
CA PHE A 87 -7.04 -9.74 6.40
C PHE A 87 -8.30 -8.94 6.65
N ASP A 88 -9.44 -9.60 6.47
CA ASP A 88 -10.73 -9.08 6.84
C ASP A 88 -11.22 -9.96 7.99
N ASP A 89 -11.11 -9.45 9.22
CA ASP A 89 -11.42 -10.28 10.37
C ASP A 89 -12.17 -9.57 11.50
N ASP A 90 -13.43 -9.96 11.63
CA ASP A 90 -14.27 -9.77 12.80
C ASP A 90 -14.13 -10.92 13.83
N ASP A 91 -13.51 -12.07 13.51
CA ASP A 91 -13.50 -13.30 14.34
C ASP A 91 -12.22 -14.18 14.29
N VAL A 92 -11.72 -14.68 15.42
CA VAL A 92 -10.41 -15.38 15.53
C VAL A 92 -10.12 -16.47 14.45
N PHE A 93 -9.34 -16.12 13.43
CA PHE A 93 -8.87 -17.07 12.41
C PHE A 93 -7.92 -18.14 12.97
N THR A 94 -8.13 -19.41 12.58
CA THR A 94 -7.23 -20.53 12.93
C THR A 94 -6.51 -21.08 11.70
N SER A 95 -5.20 -20.86 11.63
CA SER A 95 -4.35 -21.02 10.44
C SER A 95 -3.96 -22.45 10.06
N SER A 96 -4.78 -23.46 10.33
CA SER A 96 -4.35 -24.88 10.29
C SER A 96 -4.67 -25.64 8.99
N ASN A 97 -5.22 -25.01 7.96
CA ASN A 97 -5.55 -25.71 6.71
C ASN A 97 -4.33 -25.78 5.75
N GLU A 98 -3.85 -26.98 5.41
CA GLU A 98 -2.73 -27.17 4.46
C GLU A 98 -3.03 -26.60 3.05
N GLY A 99 -4.30 -26.63 2.64
CA GLY A 99 -4.75 -26.07 1.36
C GLY A 99 -4.58 -24.55 1.32
N PHE A 100 -4.86 -23.87 2.43
CA PHE A 100 -4.65 -22.42 2.60
C PHE A 100 -3.19 -22.06 2.37
N GLN A 101 -2.27 -22.72 3.07
CA GLN A 101 -0.84 -22.42 2.98
C GLN A 101 -0.33 -22.62 1.56
N THR A 102 -0.79 -23.68 0.89
CA THR A 102 -0.41 -23.93 -0.51
C THR A 102 -0.91 -22.83 -1.45
N CYS A 103 -2.16 -22.38 -1.29
CA CYS A 103 -2.73 -21.31 -2.10
C CYS A 103 -2.05 -19.96 -1.85
N LEU A 104 -1.84 -19.60 -0.59
CA LEU A 104 -1.13 -18.38 -0.21
C LEU A 104 0.30 -18.39 -0.76
N GLN A 105 1.05 -19.47 -0.62
CA GLN A 105 2.41 -19.56 -1.15
C GLN A 105 2.49 -19.47 -2.68
N LYS A 106 1.48 -20.00 -3.39
CA LYS A 106 1.36 -19.79 -4.85
C LYS A 106 1.09 -18.32 -5.16
N PHE A 107 0.13 -17.71 -4.46
CA PHE A 107 -0.22 -16.30 -4.62
C PHE A 107 0.97 -15.38 -4.36
N LEU A 108 1.73 -15.61 -3.29
CA LEU A 108 2.91 -14.81 -2.92
C LEU A 108 4.00 -14.83 -3.99
N LYS A 109 4.12 -15.90 -4.79
CA LYS A 109 5.09 -16.02 -5.89
C LYS A 109 4.63 -15.37 -7.21
N GLU A 110 3.36 -14.97 -7.32
CA GLU A 110 2.86 -14.30 -8.53
C GLU A 110 3.49 -12.91 -8.72
N PRO A 111 3.67 -12.44 -9.97
CA PRO A 111 4.18 -11.10 -10.24
C PRO A 111 3.21 -10.00 -9.78
N GLY A 112 3.75 -8.80 -9.56
CA GLY A 112 3.03 -7.63 -9.04
C GLY A 112 3.54 -7.21 -7.66
N MET A 113 3.27 -5.96 -7.27
CA MET A 113 3.66 -5.49 -5.94
C MET A 113 2.79 -6.17 -4.87
N LEU A 114 3.44 -6.91 -3.96
CA LEU A 114 2.77 -7.49 -2.82
C LEU A 114 2.44 -6.41 -1.78
N CYS A 115 1.16 -6.33 -1.46
CA CYS A 115 0.58 -5.45 -0.47
C CYS A 115 -0.15 -6.30 0.57
N LEU A 116 -0.19 -5.79 1.79
CA LEU A 116 -0.97 -6.33 2.89
C LEU A 116 -2.04 -5.30 3.25
N LEU A 117 -3.31 -5.68 3.21
CA LEU A 117 -4.41 -4.90 3.75
C LEU A 117 -4.86 -5.56 5.04
N ILE A 118 -4.96 -4.80 6.12
CA ILE A 118 -5.44 -5.27 7.41
C ILE A 118 -6.68 -4.47 7.78
N ASP A 119 -7.82 -5.14 7.74
CA ASP A 119 -9.12 -4.65 8.16
C ASP A 119 -9.65 -5.58 9.26
N GLY A 120 -9.43 -5.22 10.53
CA GLY A 120 -9.81 -6.10 11.64
C GLY A 120 -9.03 -5.88 12.93
N ILE A 121 -9.49 -6.52 14.01
CA ILE A 121 -8.93 -6.37 15.37
C ILE A 121 -8.12 -7.58 15.85
N SER A 122 -8.22 -8.71 15.16
CA SER A 122 -7.56 -9.97 15.52
C SER A 122 -6.11 -10.05 15.04
N PHE A 123 -5.67 -9.14 14.15
CA PHE A 123 -4.30 -9.11 13.66
C PHE A 123 -3.33 -8.83 14.82
N ASP A 124 -2.48 -9.80 15.12
CA ASP A 124 -1.60 -9.81 16.28
C ASP A 124 -0.11 -9.99 15.88
N VAL A 125 0.75 -10.12 16.89
CA VAL A 125 2.20 -10.28 16.68
C VAL A 125 2.56 -11.53 15.87
N LYS A 126 1.77 -12.61 15.93
CA LYS A 126 2.06 -13.82 15.15
C LYS A 126 1.85 -13.55 13.66
N TRP A 127 0.82 -12.79 13.32
CA TRP A 127 0.60 -12.35 11.94
C TRP A 127 1.65 -11.36 11.46
N VAL A 128 2.12 -10.45 12.32
CA VAL A 128 3.27 -9.58 12.00
C VAL A 128 4.48 -10.43 11.61
N GLU A 129 4.81 -11.45 12.40
CA GLU A 129 5.93 -12.35 12.11
C GLU A 129 5.74 -13.08 10.77
N VAL A 130 4.57 -13.69 10.54
CA VAL A 130 4.26 -14.39 9.30
C VAL A 130 4.36 -13.46 8.08
N CYS A 131 3.76 -12.28 8.15
CA CYS A 131 3.72 -11.34 7.04
C CYS A 131 5.08 -10.69 6.76
N SER A 132 5.86 -10.41 7.81
CA SER A 132 7.21 -9.86 7.66
C SER A 132 8.18 -10.80 6.93
N ALA A 133 7.90 -12.11 6.96
CA ALA A 133 8.67 -13.10 6.21
C ALA A 133 8.33 -13.14 4.71
N TRP A 134 7.31 -12.41 4.24
CA TRP A 134 6.91 -12.43 2.83
C TRP A 134 7.87 -11.61 1.97
N GLY A 135 8.79 -12.32 1.31
CA GLY A 135 9.69 -11.73 0.34
C GLY A 135 8.92 -10.96 -0.74
N GLY A 136 9.14 -9.65 -0.80
CA GLY A 136 8.49 -8.77 -1.78
C GLY A 136 7.31 -7.97 -1.24
N LEU A 137 6.94 -8.07 0.05
CA LEU A 137 6.02 -7.11 0.67
C LEU A 137 6.60 -5.69 0.52
N ARG A 138 5.78 -4.76 0.04
CA ARG A 138 6.18 -3.35 -0.19
C ARG A 138 5.27 -2.34 0.48
N LYS A 139 4.02 -2.71 0.73
CA LYS A 139 3.01 -1.83 1.30
C LYS A 139 2.17 -2.56 2.32
N VAL A 140 1.93 -1.92 3.46
CA VAL A 140 0.97 -2.34 4.47
C VAL A 140 -0.06 -1.24 4.64
N GLU A 141 -1.33 -1.54 4.36
CA GLU A 141 -2.46 -0.67 4.58
C GLU A 141 -3.21 -1.17 5.81
N ILE A 142 -3.42 -0.29 6.78
CA ILE A 142 -4.08 -0.64 8.03
C ILE A 142 -5.35 0.21 8.17
N HIS A 143 -6.49 -0.45 8.02
CA HIS A 143 -7.81 0.10 8.29
C HIS A 143 -8.09 -0.11 9.78
N ILE A 144 -7.47 0.74 10.60
CA ILE A 144 -7.34 0.47 12.03
C ILE A 144 -8.60 0.81 12.84
N ARG A 145 -8.77 0.06 13.94
CA ARG A 145 -9.01 0.59 15.29
C ARG A 145 -7.80 0.31 16.21
N LEU A 146 -7.11 1.38 16.64
CA LEU A 146 -6.00 1.61 17.60
C LEU A 146 -4.89 0.55 17.89
N ARG A 147 -5.11 -0.78 17.86
CA ARG A 147 -4.17 -1.78 18.42
C ARG A 147 -2.89 -2.00 17.58
N LEU A 148 -2.97 -1.86 16.26
CA LEU A 148 -1.86 -2.15 15.35
C LEU A 148 -0.79 -1.03 15.28
N VAL A 149 -1.10 0.17 15.78
CA VAL A 149 -0.13 1.28 15.85
C VAL A 149 1.05 0.87 16.72
N GLN A 150 0.76 0.29 17.88
CA GLN A 150 1.77 -0.07 18.86
C GLN A 150 2.72 -1.16 18.33
N LEU A 151 2.17 -2.21 17.71
CA LEU A 151 2.98 -3.29 17.12
C LEU A 151 3.92 -2.79 16.02
N SER A 152 3.46 -1.88 15.15
CA SER A 152 4.30 -1.33 14.07
C SER A 152 5.49 -0.51 14.57
N ILE A 153 5.34 0.15 15.72
CA ILE A 153 6.40 0.97 16.32
C ILE A 153 7.41 0.08 17.04
N GLU A 154 6.93 -0.95 17.75
CA GLU A 154 7.77 -1.91 18.49
C GLU A 154 8.62 -2.78 17.54
N ASP A 155 8.08 -3.17 16.39
CA ASP A 155 8.73 -4.08 15.42
C ASP A 155 9.26 -3.36 14.16
N LYS A 156 9.63 -2.07 14.25
CA LYS A 156 10.03 -1.22 13.10
C LYS A 156 11.08 -1.85 12.17
N GLU A 157 12.01 -2.65 12.69
CA GLU A 157 13.07 -3.31 11.91
C GLU A 157 12.49 -4.33 10.92
N LYS A 158 11.39 -5.01 11.29
CA LYS A 158 10.69 -5.98 10.42
C LYS A 158 10.00 -5.32 9.22
N PHE A 159 9.75 -4.00 9.31
CA PHE A 159 9.11 -3.21 8.26
C PHE A 159 10.10 -2.32 7.50
N SER A 160 11.41 -2.57 7.57
CA SER A 160 12.40 -1.84 6.78
C SER A 160 12.07 -1.90 5.27
N GLY A 161 12.16 -0.77 4.59
CA GLY A 161 11.79 -0.61 3.19
C GLY A 161 10.28 -0.58 2.92
N CYS A 162 9.45 -0.74 3.97
CA CYS A 162 8.01 -0.69 3.85
C CYS A 162 7.44 0.68 4.24
N LYS A 163 6.25 0.92 3.68
CA LYS A 163 5.39 2.03 4.05
C LYS A 163 4.13 1.47 4.71
N ILE A 164 3.78 2.04 5.87
CA ILE A 164 2.56 1.75 6.60
C ILE A 164 1.65 2.98 6.52
N THR A 165 0.43 2.79 6.05
CA THR A 165 -0.58 3.86 5.98
C THR A 165 -1.76 3.55 6.88
N TRP A 166 -2.16 4.52 7.69
CA TRP A 166 -3.34 4.48 8.54
C TRP A 166 -4.39 5.47 8.04
N TYR A 167 -5.58 4.99 7.70
CA TYR A 167 -6.70 5.81 7.22
C TYR A 167 -7.45 6.55 8.34
N CYS A 168 -6.70 7.06 9.31
CA CYS A 168 -7.20 7.90 10.40
C CYS A 168 -6.07 8.81 10.94
N TYR A 169 -6.43 9.74 11.83
CA TYR A 169 -5.43 10.53 12.54
C TYR A 169 -4.85 9.75 13.73
N ILE A 170 -3.55 9.50 13.67
CA ILE A 170 -2.75 8.96 14.77
C ILE A 170 -1.51 9.83 14.91
N LYS A 171 -1.19 10.26 16.13
CA LYS A 171 0.05 11.00 16.38
C LYS A 171 1.26 10.04 16.41
N LEU A 172 1.83 9.80 15.24
CA LEU A 172 3.02 8.98 14.97
C LEU A 172 4.40 9.64 15.24
N HIS A 173 4.46 10.95 15.49
CA HIS A 173 5.70 11.64 15.81
C HIS A 173 5.68 12.19 17.24
N ASP A 174 6.85 12.33 17.82
CA ASP A 174 7.09 13.02 19.09
C ASP A 174 8.14 14.14 18.89
N GLU A 175 8.61 14.73 19.99
CA GLU A 175 9.59 15.81 19.99
C GLU A 175 10.96 15.41 19.43
N SER A 176 11.23 14.10 19.31
CA SER A 176 12.49 13.61 18.76
C SER A 176 12.53 13.58 17.22
N PHE A 177 11.40 13.88 16.56
CA PHE A 177 11.36 14.03 15.12
C PHE A 177 11.59 15.49 14.69
N GLU A 178 12.41 15.68 13.67
CA GLU A 178 12.60 16.97 13.02
C GLU A 178 11.46 17.25 12.04
N ARG A 179 10.89 18.45 12.12
CA ARG A 179 9.87 18.92 11.17
C ARG A 179 10.53 19.25 9.83
N MET A 180 10.13 18.56 8.76
CA MET A 180 10.64 18.81 7.41
C MET A 180 10.01 20.05 6.77
N GLU A 181 10.64 20.63 5.76
CA GLU A 181 10.03 21.71 4.98
C GLU A 181 8.71 21.26 4.32
N ARG A 182 7.69 22.14 4.32
CA ARG A 182 6.40 21.83 3.69
C ARG A 182 6.47 22.06 2.18
N VAL A 183 6.73 20.99 1.43
CA VAL A 183 6.76 21.03 -0.05
C VAL A 183 5.35 20.96 -0.68
N ASN A 184 4.41 20.31 0.00
CA ASN A 184 3.02 20.16 -0.46
C ASN A 184 2.05 20.73 0.58
N LYS A 185 1.15 21.62 0.16
CA LYS A 185 0.15 22.24 1.04
C LYS A 185 -0.77 21.26 1.78
N LYS A 186 -0.94 20.04 1.25
CA LYS A 186 -1.79 18.99 1.82
C LYS A 186 -1.03 17.97 2.65
N THR A 187 0.27 18.15 2.84
CA THR A 187 1.13 17.18 3.53
C THR A 187 2.06 17.87 4.51
N ILE A 188 2.12 17.35 5.73
CA ILE A 188 3.15 17.66 6.71
C ILE A 188 4.04 16.44 6.88
N SER A 189 5.34 16.64 7.02
CA SER A 189 6.30 15.55 7.20
C SER A 189 7.26 15.80 8.35
N TYR A 190 7.62 14.72 9.04
CA TYR A 190 8.56 14.69 10.14
C TYR A 190 9.56 13.55 9.90
N LYS A 191 10.82 13.74 10.27
CA LYS A 191 11.87 12.73 10.07
C LYS A 191 12.67 12.51 11.35
N LYS A 192 12.98 11.24 11.62
CA LYS A 192 13.93 10.82 12.65
C LYS A 192 14.73 9.65 12.11
N GLU A 193 16.05 9.79 12.01
CA GLU A 193 16.93 8.73 11.51
C GLU A 193 16.44 8.17 10.15
N THR A 194 16.08 6.89 10.10
CA THR A 194 15.55 6.17 8.94
C THR A 194 14.02 6.18 8.86
N THR A 195 13.32 6.89 9.73
CA THR A 195 11.86 6.92 9.75
C THR A 195 11.33 8.29 9.29
N VAL A 196 10.40 8.27 8.33
CA VAL A 196 9.65 9.46 7.90
C VAL A 196 8.17 9.25 8.21
N VAL A 197 7.58 10.24 8.87
CA VAL A 197 6.15 10.28 9.16
C VAL A 197 5.51 11.37 8.30
N ARG A 198 4.37 11.06 7.69
CA ARG A 198 3.58 12.01 6.90
C ARG A 198 2.15 12.07 7.38
N TYR A 199 1.58 13.27 7.34
CA TYR A 199 0.20 13.58 7.68
C TYR A 199 -0.47 14.23 6.50
N TYR A 200 -1.66 13.75 6.15
CA TYR A 200 -2.39 14.23 4.98
C TYR A 200 -3.70 14.90 5.38
N ASN A 201 -3.83 16.18 5.00
CA ASN A 201 -5.02 16.99 5.21
C ASN A 201 -5.44 17.64 3.90
N TYR A 202 -6.58 17.21 3.35
CA TYR A 202 -7.07 17.69 2.06
C TYR A 202 -7.46 19.17 2.04
N ASN A 203 -7.73 19.75 3.20
CA ASN A 203 -8.07 21.16 3.38
C ASN A 203 -6.84 22.03 3.68
N GLY A 204 -5.65 21.44 3.76
CA GLY A 204 -4.40 22.16 4.05
C GLY A 204 -4.02 23.18 2.99
N THR A 205 -3.53 24.34 3.45
CA THR A 205 -2.89 25.38 2.65
C THR A 205 -1.45 25.60 3.12
N PHE A 206 -0.62 26.29 2.33
CA PHE A 206 0.73 26.65 2.77
C PHE A 206 0.74 27.57 4.01
N GLU A 207 -0.32 28.34 4.20
CA GLU A 207 -0.49 29.27 5.34
C GLU A 207 -1.06 28.58 6.59
N THR A 208 -1.60 27.37 6.46
CA THR A 208 -2.17 26.65 7.61
C THR A 208 -1.06 26.30 8.60
N THR A 209 -1.19 26.72 9.86
CA THR A 209 -0.23 26.34 10.92
C THR A 209 -0.24 24.82 11.12
N ASP A 210 0.86 24.27 11.65
CA ASP A 210 0.95 22.83 11.88
C ASP A 210 -0.16 22.35 12.84
N ASP A 211 -0.44 23.07 13.94
CA ASP A 211 -1.52 22.73 14.86
C ASP A 211 -2.89 22.66 14.17
N LYS A 212 -3.23 23.68 13.37
CA LYS A 212 -4.51 23.73 12.65
C LYS A 212 -4.58 22.68 11.56
N PHE A 213 -3.45 22.35 10.96
CA PHE A 213 -3.35 21.28 9.97
C PHE A 213 -3.67 19.93 10.60
N MET A 214 -3.14 19.66 11.81
CA MET A 214 -3.32 18.38 12.51
C MET A 214 -4.77 18.09 12.89
N GLU A 215 -5.59 19.12 13.16
CA GLU A 215 -7.02 18.97 13.47
C GLU A 215 -7.85 18.29 12.36
N ASN A 216 -7.40 18.36 11.10
CA ASN A 216 -8.16 17.88 9.94
C ASN A 216 -7.41 16.82 9.13
N VAL A 217 -6.45 16.13 9.76
CA VAL A 217 -5.76 15.00 9.14
C VAL A 217 -6.76 13.87 8.85
N ARG A 218 -6.70 13.34 7.62
CA ARG A 218 -7.55 12.24 7.17
C ARG A 218 -6.85 10.89 7.27
N TYR A 219 -5.55 10.87 7.00
CA TYR A 219 -4.73 9.67 7.12
C TYR A 219 -3.29 10.08 7.41
N CYS A 220 -2.54 9.15 7.97
CA CYS A 220 -1.13 9.30 8.26
C CYS A 220 -0.34 8.10 7.73
N GLU A 221 0.96 8.30 7.54
CA GLU A 221 1.85 7.34 6.92
C GLU A 221 3.17 7.33 7.68
N MET A 222 3.77 6.16 7.80
CA MET A 222 5.13 5.97 8.29
C MET A 222 5.91 5.15 7.27
N GLU A 223 7.07 5.64 6.89
CA GLU A 223 7.99 5.01 5.95
C GLU A 223 9.30 4.70 6.68
N PHE A 224 9.73 3.43 6.61
CA PHE A 224 11.01 2.98 7.13
C PHE A 224 12.00 2.87 5.97
N ILE A 225 12.90 3.85 5.88
CA ILE A 225 13.92 3.94 4.84
C ILE A 225 15.03 2.94 5.16
N GLU A 226 15.49 2.18 4.17
CA GLU A 226 16.65 1.30 4.34
C GLU A 226 17.90 2.12 4.71
N SER A 227 18.62 1.71 5.75
CA SER A 227 19.95 2.24 6.05
C SER A 227 20.93 1.75 4.99
N LEU A 228 21.56 2.68 4.27
CA LEU A 228 22.67 2.40 3.34
C LEU A 228 23.89 1.81 4.05
#